data_AF-A0A0S2S5J6-F1
#
_entry.id   AF-A0A0S2S5J6-F1
#
_cell.length_a   1.000
_cell.length_b   1.000
_cell.length_c   1.000
_cell.angle_alpha   90.00
_cell.angle_beta   90.00
_cell.angle_gamma   90.00
#
_symmetry.space_group_name_H-M   'P 1'
#
loop_
_entity.id
_entity.type
_entity.pdbx_description
1 polymer ?
#
loop_
_entity_poly.entity_id
_entity_poly.type
_entity_poly.pdbx_seq_one_letter_code
_entity_poly.pdbx_strand_id
1 'polypeptide(L)' 'MEELHAWRSRHHNFKIELLKLSKKIEETENTSDILFYQEICEKYAYHLKKIESACYDKVGVTICGCNFNPEHCTD' A
#
# COMPACT_ATOMS: atom_id res chain seq x y z
N MET A 1 -18.16 -11.11 -6.56
CA MET A 1 -18.35 -9.80 -5.90
C MET A 1 -17.88 -9.81 -4.45
N GLU A 2 -18.18 -10.84 -3.65
CA GLU A 2 -17.72 -10.95 -2.26
C GLU A 2 -16.18 -10.95 -2.11
N GLU A 3 -15.46 -11.65 -2.99
CA GLU A 3 -13.99 -11.66 -3.00
C GLU A 3 -13.37 -10.26 -3.19
N LEU A 4 -13.93 -9.46 -4.11
CA LEU A 4 -13.49 -8.08 -4.34
C LEU A 4 -13.75 -7.19 -3.13
N HIS A 5 -14.88 -7.38 -2.46
CA HIS A 5 -15.19 -6.68 -1.21
C HIS A 5 -14.20 -7.07 -0.09
N ALA A 6 -13.88 -8.35 0.04
CA ALA A 6 -12.90 -8.83 1.01
C ALA A 6 -11.50 -8.24 0.75
N TRP A 7 -11.06 -8.18 -0.51
CA TRP A 7 -9.78 -7.55 -0.87
C TRP A 7 -9.75 -6.06 -0.57
N ARG A 8 -10.81 -5.31 -0.93
CA ARG A 8 -10.92 -3.88 -0.63
C ARG A 8 -10.93 -3.60 0.88
N SER A 9 -11.65 -4.42 1.66
CA SER A 9 -11.66 -4.30 3.12
C SER A 9 -10.28 -4.58 3.71
N ARG A 10 -9.58 -5.61 3.23
CA ARG A 10 -8.21 -5.93 3.66
C ARG A 10 -7.22 -4.82 3.31
N HIS A 11 -7.32 -4.25 2.12
CA HIS A 11 -6.53 -3.08 1.70
C HIS A 11 -6.75 -1.89 2.63
N HIS A 12 -8.00 -1.55 2.91
CA HIS A 12 -8.35 -0.46 3.81
C HIS A 12 -7.76 -0.64 5.22
N ASN A 13 -7.89 -1.84 5.79
CA ASN A 13 -7.34 -2.15 7.11
C ASN A 13 -5.81 -2.01 7.14
N PHE A 14 -5.11 -2.53 6.13
CA PHE A 14 -3.66 -2.38 6.03
C PHE A 14 -3.22 -0.92 5.89
N LYS A 15 -3.98 -0.09 5.17
CA LYS A 15 -3.72 1.35 5.07
C LYS A 15 -3.86 2.04 6.44
N ILE A 16 -4.87 1.70 7.22
CA ILE A 16 -5.06 2.24 8.58
C ILE A 16 -3.88 1.87 9.48
N GLU A 17 -3.47 0.59 9.50
CA GLU A 17 -2.37 0.14 10.35
C GLU A 17 -1.04 0.81 9.95
N LEU A 18 -0.80 0.99 8.65
CA LEU A 18 0.34 1.75 8.15
C LEU A 18 0.37 3.19 8.65
N LEU A 19 -0.76 3.89 8.62
CA LEU A 19 -0.86 5.27 9.12
C LEU A 19 -0.59 5.36 10.63
N LYS A 20 -1.04 4.36 11.41
CA LYS A 20 -0.75 4.30 12.85
C LYS A 20 0.75 4.11 13.10
N LEU A 21 1.39 3.21 12.34
CA LEU A 21 2.81 2.93 12.45
C LEU A 21 3.68 4.09 11.98
N SER A 22 3.30 4.78 10.90
CA SER A 22 4.03 5.97 10.44
C SER A 22 4.01 7.06 11.51
N LYS A 23 2.88 7.24 12.20
CA LYS A 23 2.80 8.17 13.32
C LYS A 23 3.72 7.78 14.49
N LYS A 24 3.91 6.48 14.74
CA LYS A 24 4.84 6.00 15.78
C LYS A 24 6.30 6.34 15.49
N ILE A 25 6.67 6.41 14.22
CA ILE A 25 8.00 6.87 13.78
C ILE A 25 8.20 8.34 14.17
N GLU A 26 7.18 9.19 13.98
CA GLU A 26 7.26 10.61 14.32
C GLU A 26 7.26 10.86 15.84
N GLU A 27 6.63 9.98 16.62
CA GLU A 27 6.48 10.10 18.08
C GLU A 27 7.68 9.58 18.88
N THR A 28 8.61 8.84 18.27
CA THR A 28 9.74 8.22 18.97
C THR A 28 11.08 8.82 18.55
N GLU A 29 11.97 9.04 19.52
CA GLU A 29 13.35 9.48 19.27
C GLU A 29 14.33 8.29 19.21
N ASN A 30 13.86 7.09 19.54
CA ASN A 30 14.69 5.88 19.52
C ASN A 30 14.92 5.40 18.08
N THR A 31 16.17 5.47 17.62
CA THR A 31 16.56 5.07 16.26
C THR A 31 16.26 3.59 15.96
N SER A 32 16.37 2.70 16.95
CA SER A 32 16.06 1.27 16.75
C SER A 32 14.56 1.06 16.50
N ASP A 33 13.71 1.79 17.23
CA ASP A 33 12.25 1.72 17.04
C ASP A 33 11.85 2.34 15.70
N ILE A 34 12.49 3.46 15.31
CA ILE A 34 12.30 4.08 13.99
C ILE A 34 12.59 3.06 12.88
N LEU A 35 13.76 2.42 12.91
CA LEU A 35 14.16 1.43 11.90
C LEU A 35 13.18 0.25 11.86
N PHE A 36 12.80 -0.27 13.03
CA PHE A 36 11.82 -1.35 13.13
C PHE A 36 10.47 -0.97 12.50
N TYR A 37 9.93 0.21 12.82
CA TYR A 37 8.66 0.65 12.24
C TYR A 37 8.78 0.96 10.74
N GLN A 38 9.92 1.47 10.26
CA GLN A 38 10.18 1.66 8.83
C GLN A 38 10.16 0.33 8.07
N GLU A 39 10.85 -0.69 8.56
CA GLU A 39 10.85 -2.03 7.95
C GLU A 39 9.45 -2.65 7.88
N ILE A 40 8.65 -2.46 8.94
CA ILE A 40 7.26 -2.91 8.95
C ILE A 40 6.47 -2.15 7.88
N CYS A 41 6.60 -0.81 7.82
CA CYS A 41 5.91 0.01 6.83
C CYS A 41 6.21 -0.44 5.39
N GLU A 42 7.47 -0.77 5.08
CA GLU A 42 7.85 -1.29 3.76
C GLU A 42 7.16 -2.62 3.41
N LYS A 43 7.11 -3.57 4.35
CA LYS A 43 6.42 -4.86 4.16
C LYS A 43 4.93 -4.67 3.89
N TYR A 44 4.26 -3.81 4.66
CA TYR A 44 2.84 -3.53 4.44
C TYR A 44 2.59 -2.77 3.13
N ALA A 45 3.47 -1.84 2.74
CA ALA A 45 3.36 -1.13 1.47
C ALA A 45 3.44 -2.10 0.27
N TYR A 46 4.33 -3.09 0.33
CA TYR A 46 4.40 -4.16 -0.67
C TYR A 46 3.08 -4.95 -0.74
N HIS A 47 2.51 -5.33 0.40
CA HIS A 47 1.23 -6.04 0.43
C HIS A 47 0.06 -5.22 -0.11
N LEU A 48 0.01 -3.91 0.17
CA LEU A 48 -0.99 -3.01 -0.39
C LEU A 48 -0.95 -2.99 -1.92
N LYS A 49 0.24 -2.78 -2.50
CA LYS A 49 0.41 -2.77 -3.96
C LYS A 49 -0.04 -4.09 -4.61
N LYS A 50 0.26 -5.21 -3.95
CA LYS A 50 -0.17 -6.54 -4.43
C LYS A 50 -1.69 -6.71 -4.41
N ILE A 51 -2.36 -6.23 -3.35
CA ILE A 51 -3.83 -6.28 -3.27
C ILE A 51 -4.46 -5.33 -4.29
N GLU A 52 -3.91 -4.12 -4.48
CA GLU A 52 -4.35 -3.18 -5.51
C GLU A 52 -4.27 -3.79 -6.89
N SER A 53 -3.10 -4.34 -7.29
CA SER A 53 -2.93 -5.02 -8.57
C SER A 53 -3.97 -6.12 -8.77
N ALA A 54 -4.16 -7.00 -7.79
CA ALA A 54 -5.14 -8.07 -7.87
C ALA A 54 -6.59 -7.55 -8.00
N CYS A 55 -6.91 -6.44 -7.34
CA CYS A 55 -8.22 -5.80 -7.49
C CYS A 55 -8.42 -5.26 -8.90
N TYR A 56 -7.42 -4.58 -9.46
CA TYR A 56 -7.46 -4.01 -10.81
C TYR A 56 -7.57 -5.09 -11.88
N ASP A 57 -6.76 -6.15 -11.79
CA ASP A 57 -6.83 -7.31 -12.69
C ASP A 57 -8.24 -7.92 -12.71
N LYS A 58 -8.87 -8.05 -11.53
CA LYS A 58 -10.22 -8.63 -11.39
C LYS A 58 -11.33 -7.78 -11.99
N VAL A 59 -11.16 -6.46 -12.01
CA VAL A 59 -12.14 -5.53 -12.62
C VAL A 59 -11.80 -5.17 -14.07
N GLY A 60 -10.75 -5.78 -14.65
CA GLY A 60 -10.31 -5.52 -16.02
C GLY A 60 -9.67 -4.13 -16.20
N VAL A 61 -9.11 -3.56 -15.14
CA VAL A 61 -8.39 -2.28 -15.18
C VAL A 61 -6.90 -2.57 -15.25
N THR A 62 -6.22 -2.02 -16.25
CA THR A 62 -4.76 -2.06 -16.34
C THR A 62 -4.20 -0.80 -15.68
N ILE A 63 -3.40 -0.94 -14.62
CA ILE A 63 -2.66 0.22 -14.09
C ILE A 63 -1.57 0.56 -15.09
N CYS A 64 -1.57 1.81 -15.57
CA CYS A 64 -0.44 2.33 -16.31
C CYS A 64 0.83 2.27 -15.45
N GLY A 65 1.86 1.58 -15.94
CA GLY A 65 3.18 1.47 -15.30
C GLY A 65 4.00 2.77 -15.26
N CYS A 66 3.38 3.90 -15.61
CA CYS A 66 3.99 5.22 -15.67
C CYS A 66 4.32 5.83 -14.29
N ASN A 67 4.11 5.10 -13.18
CA ASN A 67 4.34 5.62 -11.81
C ASN A 67 3.67 6.98 -11.55
N PHE A 68 2.45 7.19 -12.07
CA PHE A 68 1.73 8.47 -12.01
C PHE A 68 2.43 9.64 -12.71
N ASN A 69 3.37 9.36 -13.62
CA ASN A 69 3.97 10.36 -14.49
C ASN A 69 3.29 10.29 -15.89
N PRO A 70 2.26 11.11 -16.15
CA PRO A 70 1.44 10.98 -17.36
C PRO A 70 2.23 11.21 -18.66
N GLU A 71 3.39 11.86 -18.60
CA GLU A 71 4.29 12.06 -19.74
C GLU A 71 4.93 10.76 -20.25
N HIS A 72 4.92 9.70 -19.45
CA HIS A 72 5.47 8.38 -19.81
C HIS A 72 4.40 7.40 -20.32
N CYS A 73 3.15 7.83 -20.43
CA CYS A 73 2.10 7.10 -21.14
C CYS A 73 2.26 7.34 -22.64
N THR A 74 2.87 6.42 -23.38
CA THR A 74 2.74 6.40 -24.84
C THR A 74 1.60 5.47 -25.23
N ASP A 75 0.66 5.99 -26.04
CA ASP A 75 -0.47 5.25 -26.65
C ASP A 75 -0.05 3.94 -27.33
#